data_AF-A0A8J4T8C3-F1
#
_entry.id   AF-A0A8J4T8C3-F1
#
_cell.length_a   1.000
_cell.length_b   1.000
_cell.length_c   1.000
_cell.angle_alpha   90.00
_cell.angle_beta   90.00
_cell.angle_gamma   90.00
#
_symmetry.space_group_name_H-M   'P 1'
#
loop_
_entity.id
_entity.type
_entity.pdbx_description
1 polymer ?
#
loop_
_entity_poly.entity_id
_entity_poly.type
_entity_poly.pdbx_seq_one_letter_code
_entity_poly.pdbx_strand_id
1 'polypeptide(L)'
;MYPIHSKRTARETARSFFKRIQNPDVVTEGRVHKSVSLENSRQWFAGRVAAQRKEGSLFEDPHMSADDTSVYRTAPRGYQQYDWRRPHQLTPDPNFIIDGISRFDVKQGEIGDCWFLAAVSSLSIHPELLEQVVPSGQSFSKNVSTIDEKTFPYCGMFWFRFWRFGEWVDVIVDDRLPTRNGSLVFMHSSNRNEFWSALLEKAYAKMVGSYEAMRGGNTAEAMEDFTGGLTELVELGPRSPRKLFSIMERAHSRCSLMACSIDATPEEIETEGPNGLIMGHAYSVTDVRKFLPHSQ
;
A
#
# COMPACT_ATOMS: atom_id res chain seq x y z
N MET A 1 -47.81 -3.97 17.81
CA MET A 1 -47.07 -2.95 17.03
C MET A 1 -46.06 -2.32 17.97
N TYR A 2 -44.79 -2.70 17.90
CA TYR A 2 -43.71 -2.12 18.71
C TYR A 2 -43.14 -0.89 17.99
N PRO A 3 -42.90 0.24 18.67
CA PRO A 3 -42.31 1.41 18.04
C PRO A 3 -40.80 1.22 17.85
N ILE A 4 -40.33 1.49 16.63
CA ILE A 4 -38.92 1.51 16.25
C ILE A 4 -38.31 2.83 16.74
N HIS A 5 -37.45 2.78 17.74
CA HIS A 5 -36.61 3.92 18.12
C HIS A 5 -35.43 4.04 17.15
N SER A 6 -35.58 4.90 16.14
CA SER A 6 -34.48 5.45 15.36
C SER A 6 -33.52 6.23 16.28
N LYS A 7 -32.34 5.67 16.56
CA LYS A 7 -31.25 6.42 17.21
C LYS A 7 -30.87 7.60 16.31
N ARG A 8 -31.20 8.82 16.72
CA ARG A 8 -30.67 10.06 16.12
C ARG A 8 -29.15 10.07 16.29
N THR A 9 -28.42 10.01 15.19
CA THR A 9 -27.00 10.39 15.15
C THR A 9 -26.88 11.86 15.54
N ALA A 10 -26.28 12.14 16.69
CA ALA A 10 -26.04 13.50 17.14
C ALA A 10 -25.16 14.22 16.10
N ARG A 11 -25.60 15.40 15.63
CA ARG A 11 -24.80 16.24 14.73
C ARG A 11 -23.63 16.80 15.52
N GLU A 12 -22.42 16.54 15.03
CA GLU A 12 -21.19 17.03 15.62
C GLU A 12 -21.12 18.56 15.59
N THR A 13 -20.72 19.17 16.71
CA THR A 13 -20.52 20.63 16.80
C THR A 13 -19.07 20.99 16.50
N ALA A 14 -18.79 22.21 16.03
CA ALA A 14 -17.42 22.67 15.81
C ALA A 14 -16.55 22.53 17.08
N ARG A 15 -17.12 22.75 18.27
CA ARG A 15 -16.40 22.64 19.54
C ARG A 15 -16.09 21.19 19.92
N SER A 16 -16.99 20.24 19.65
CA SER A 16 -16.70 18.81 19.82
C SER A 16 -15.70 18.29 18.80
N PHE A 17 -15.73 18.82 17.57
CA PHE A 17 -14.75 18.54 16.52
C PHE A 17 -13.34 19.00 16.93
N PHE A 18 -13.19 20.25 17.39
CA PHE A 18 -11.89 20.76 17.88
C PHE A 18 -11.40 20.03 19.13
N LYS A 19 -12.30 19.64 20.05
CA LYS A 19 -11.94 18.87 21.25
C LYS A 19 -11.51 17.43 20.90
N ARG A 20 -11.98 16.87 19.78
CA ARG A 20 -11.55 15.57 19.25
C ARG A 20 -10.18 15.66 18.58
N ILE A 21 -9.92 16.70 17.77
CA ILE A 21 -8.61 16.93 17.12
C ILE A 21 -7.48 17.11 18.15
N GLN A 22 -7.80 17.66 19.32
CA GLN A 22 -6.86 17.83 20.41
C GLN A 22 -6.78 16.63 21.35
N ASN A 23 -7.48 15.53 21.08
CA ASN A 23 -7.51 14.38 21.99
C ASN A 23 -6.40 13.37 21.62
N PRO A 24 -5.28 13.31 22.37
CA PRO A 24 -4.21 12.37 22.11
C PRO A 24 -4.61 10.92 22.36
N ASP A 25 -5.73 10.66 23.05
CA ASP A 25 -6.22 9.31 23.33
C ASP A 25 -6.98 8.66 22.14
N VAL A 26 -7.25 9.39 21.04
CA VAL A 26 -7.93 8.81 19.85
C VAL A 26 -6.91 8.18 18.90
N VAL A 27 -7.04 6.88 18.61
CA VAL A 27 -6.08 6.15 17.77
C VAL A 27 -6.09 6.59 16.30
N THR A 28 -7.26 6.81 15.69
CA THR A 28 -7.39 7.39 14.35
C THR A 28 -8.59 8.33 14.27
N GLU A 29 -8.43 9.51 13.68
CA GLU A 29 -9.53 10.48 13.49
C GLU A 29 -10.20 10.37 12.12
N GLY A 30 -9.51 9.79 11.14
CA GLY A 30 -9.98 9.62 9.77
C GLY A 30 -9.17 8.56 9.02
N ARG A 31 -9.40 8.46 7.71
CA ARG A 31 -8.67 7.51 6.86
C ARG A 31 -7.19 7.85 6.71
N VAL A 32 -6.85 9.13 6.82
CA VAL A 32 -5.50 9.65 6.60
C VAL A 32 -5.18 10.73 7.64
N HIS A 33 -3.90 10.91 7.95
CA HIS A 33 -3.36 12.02 8.74
C HIS A 33 -2.34 12.80 7.90
N LYS A 34 -2.31 14.13 7.99
CA LYS A 34 -1.35 14.94 7.21
C LYS A 34 -0.07 15.13 8.00
N SER A 35 1.07 14.95 7.35
CA SER A 35 2.39 15.18 7.96
C SER A 35 3.32 15.90 7.00
N VAL A 36 4.26 16.66 7.56
CA VAL A 36 5.20 17.49 6.78
C VAL A 36 6.55 16.81 6.56
N SER A 37 6.84 15.73 7.28
CA SER A 37 8.10 14.99 7.19
C SER A 37 7.93 13.56 7.72
N LEU A 38 8.84 12.65 7.34
CA LEU A 38 8.87 11.29 7.86
C LEU A 38 9.07 11.26 9.38
N GLU A 39 9.90 12.16 9.91
CA GLU A 39 10.16 12.28 11.35
C GLU A 39 8.92 12.67 12.14
N ASN A 40 8.15 13.65 11.64
CA ASN A 40 6.89 14.04 12.27
C ASN A 40 5.89 12.88 12.27
N SER A 41 5.83 12.14 11.16
CA SER A 41 4.98 10.96 11.06
C SER A 41 5.41 9.85 12.03
N ARG A 42 6.72 9.64 12.24
CA ARG A 42 7.23 8.66 13.23
C ARG A 42 6.79 9.01 14.65
N GLN A 43 6.94 10.26 15.06
CA GLN A 43 6.51 10.74 16.37
C GLN A 43 4.99 10.63 16.55
N TRP A 44 4.23 10.99 15.52
CA TRP A 44 2.79 10.83 15.50
C TRP A 44 2.38 9.35 15.66
N PHE A 45 2.96 8.46 14.86
CA PHE A 45 2.66 7.03 14.90
C PHE A 45 3.04 6.40 16.25
N ALA A 46 4.19 6.78 16.84
CA ALA A 46 4.58 6.37 18.19
C ALA A 46 3.50 6.70 19.23
N GLY A 47 2.93 7.90 19.15
CA GLY A 47 1.83 8.32 20.02
C GLY A 47 0.56 7.48 19.82
N ARG A 48 0.22 7.14 18.57
CA ARG A 48 -0.93 6.27 18.26
C ARG A 48 -0.74 4.84 18.76
N VAL A 49 0.47 4.28 18.62
CA VAL A 49 0.83 2.97 19.17
C VAL A 49 0.73 2.97 20.69
N ALA A 50 1.20 4.03 21.37
CA ALA A 50 1.08 4.16 22.82
C ALA A 50 -0.39 4.22 23.28
N ALA A 51 -1.24 4.95 22.56
CA ALA A 51 -2.68 5.02 22.82
C ALA A 51 -3.34 3.64 22.66
N GLN A 52 -3.07 2.92 21.56
CA GLN A 52 -3.63 1.58 21.34
C GLN A 52 -3.19 0.57 22.41
N ARG A 53 -1.91 0.60 22.80
CA ARG A 53 -1.40 -0.31 23.84
C ARG A 53 -2.03 -0.04 25.20
N LYS A 54 -2.42 1.21 25.50
CA LYS A 54 -3.14 1.56 26.73
C LYS A 54 -4.57 1.01 26.73
N GLU A 55 -5.23 0.89 25.57
CA GLU A 55 -6.53 0.20 25.44
C GLU A 55 -6.42 -1.31 25.71
N GLY A 56 -5.27 -1.92 25.39
CA GLY A 56 -4.94 -3.31 25.71
C GLY A 56 -5.46 -4.36 24.72
N SER A 57 -6.23 -3.96 23.70
CA SER A 57 -6.62 -4.81 22.57
C SER A 57 -5.75 -4.54 21.34
N LEU A 58 -5.74 -5.49 20.39
CA LEU A 58 -5.19 -5.25 19.06
C LEU A 58 -6.07 -4.23 18.33
N PHE A 59 -5.43 -3.36 17.54
CA PHE A 59 -6.15 -2.37 16.75
C PHE A 59 -7.10 -3.03 15.77
N GLU A 60 -8.29 -2.43 15.69
CA GLU A 60 -9.31 -2.72 14.71
C GLU A 60 -9.67 -1.40 14.03
N ASP A 61 -9.44 -1.34 12.72
CA ASP A 61 -9.55 -0.09 11.98
C ASP A 61 -11.02 0.36 11.84
N PRO A 62 -11.41 1.50 12.45
CA PRO A 62 -12.79 1.98 12.37
C PRO A 62 -13.14 2.54 10.98
N HIS A 63 -12.17 2.71 10.09
CA HIS A 63 -12.34 3.31 8.77
C HIS A 63 -12.19 2.33 7.61
N MET A 64 -11.88 1.07 7.89
CA MET A 64 -11.84 -0.04 6.93
C MET A 64 -12.19 -1.35 7.66
N SER A 65 -13.42 -1.84 7.48
CA SER A 65 -13.89 -3.07 8.13
C SER A 65 -13.14 -4.29 7.61
N ALA A 66 -12.94 -5.28 8.47
CA ALA A 66 -12.39 -6.58 8.08
C ALA A 66 -13.49 -7.51 7.54
N ASP A 67 -14.16 -7.06 6.48
CA ASP A 67 -15.20 -7.80 5.76
C ASP A 67 -15.22 -7.43 4.26
N ASP A 68 -16.01 -8.15 3.49
CA ASP A 68 -16.08 -8.01 2.04
C ASP A 68 -16.51 -6.62 1.57
N THR A 69 -17.08 -5.76 2.43
CA THR A 69 -17.43 -4.39 2.05
C THR A 69 -16.20 -3.50 1.84
N SER A 70 -15.06 -3.87 2.44
CA SER A 70 -13.75 -3.26 2.17
C SER A 70 -13.12 -3.76 0.87
N VAL A 71 -13.56 -4.92 0.36
CA VAL A 71 -13.17 -5.39 -0.97
C VAL A 71 -14.08 -4.76 -2.03
N TYR A 72 -15.37 -5.08 -1.97
CA TYR A 72 -16.40 -4.63 -2.90
C TYR A 72 -17.43 -3.79 -2.15
N ARG A 73 -17.57 -2.50 -2.47
CA ARG A 73 -18.45 -1.59 -1.70
C ARG A 73 -19.92 -1.98 -1.77
N THR A 74 -20.30 -2.70 -2.82
CA THR A 74 -21.66 -3.18 -3.08
C THR A 74 -21.91 -4.57 -2.50
N ALA A 75 -20.94 -5.19 -1.84
CA ALA A 75 -21.10 -6.50 -1.22
C ALA A 75 -22.29 -6.50 -0.25
N PRO A 76 -23.23 -7.46 -0.38
CA PRO A 76 -24.33 -7.60 0.57
C PRO A 76 -23.80 -7.85 1.97
N ARG A 77 -24.43 -7.26 3.00
CA ARG A 77 -24.08 -7.56 4.39
C ARG A 77 -24.32 -9.04 4.67
N GLY A 78 -23.30 -9.73 5.16
CA GLY A 78 -23.35 -11.18 5.44
C GLY A 78 -22.92 -12.06 4.26
N TYR A 79 -22.62 -11.49 3.09
CA TYR A 79 -21.84 -12.19 2.06
C TYR A 79 -20.38 -12.22 2.52
N GLN A 80 -19.80 -13.42 2.54
CA GLN A 80 -18.43 -13.64 2.99
C GLN A 80 -17.72 -14.57 2.02
N GLN A 81 -17.06 -13.98 1.03
CA GLN A 81 -16.15 -14.64 0.10
C GLN A 81 -14.76 -14.81 0.71
N TYR A 82 -14.36 -13.92 1.64
CA TYR A 82 -13.03 -13.92 2.23
C TYR A 82 -13.05 -14.10 3.75
N ASP A 83 -12.05 -14.82 4.24
CA ASP A 83 -11.70 -14.86 5.65
C ASP A 83 -10.70 -13.74 5.94
N TRP A 84 -11.03 -12.82 6.84
CA TRP A 84 -10.10 -11.77 7.24
C TRP A 84 -9.25 -12.23 8.43
N ARG A 85 -7.97 -12.48 8.18
CA ARG A 85 -7.06 -13.07 9.18
C ARG A 85 -5.83 -12.20 9.39
N ARG A 86 -5.36 -12.13 10.63
CA ARG A 86 -4.07 -11.51 10.97
C ARG A 86 -2.93 -12.45 10.59
N PRO A 87 -1.72 -11.96 10.23
CA PRO A 87 -0.54 -12.77 9.95
C PRO A 87 -0.22 -13.83 11.01
N HIS A 88 -0.39 -13.51 12.29
CA HIS A 88 -0.23 -14.46 13.40
C HIS A 88 -1.20 -15.66 13.37
N GLN A 89 -2.28 -15.59 12.58
CA GLN A 89 -3.22 -16.69 12.38
C GLN A 89 -2.91 -17.52 11.12
N LEU A 90 -1.95 -17.07 10.30
CA LEU A 90 -1.56 -17.68 9.03
C LEU A 90 -0.21 -18.39 9.13
N THR A 91 0.72 -17.84 9.92
CA THR A 91 2.06 -18.38 10.12
C THR A 91 2.51 -18.22 11.57
N PRO A 92 3.32 -19.15 12.13
CA PRO A 92 3.91 -19.00 13.46
C PRO A 92 4.95 -17.88 13.55
N ASP A 93 5.54 -17.46 12.42
CA ASP A 93 6.63 -16.46 12.37
C ASP A 93 6.35 -15.36 11.34
N PRO A 94 5.34 -14.49 11.58
CA PRO A 94 5.07 -13.38 10.70
C PRO A 94 6.14 -12.31 10.84
N ASN A 95 6.62 -11.81 9.72
CA ASN A 95 7.62 -10.76 9.62
C ASN A 95 7.09 -9.63 8.74
N PHE A 96 7.43 -8.40 9.10
CA PHE A 96 7.04 -7.26 8.27
C PHE A 96 7.82 -7.29 6.96
N ILE A 97 9.15 -7.37 7.06
CA ILE A 97 10.12 -7.48 5.96
C ILE A 97 11.09 -8.62 6.28
N ILE A 98 11.46 -9.45 5.31
CA ILE A 98 12.46 -10.54 5.44
C ILE A 98 13.56 -10.31 4.42
N ASP A 99 14.83 -10.29 4.85
CA ASP A 99 16.01 -10.13 3.99
C ASP A 99 16.04 -8.83 3.15
N GLY A 100 15.38 -7.78 3.66
CA GLY A 100 15.20 -6.51 2.95
C GLY A 100 14.00 -6.56 2.01
N ILE A 101 13.75 -5.46 1.29
CA ILE A 101 12.63 -5.40 0.35
C ILE A 101 13.13 -5.79 -1.05
N SER A 102 12.40 -6.70 -1.69
CA SER A 102 12.72 -7.28 -2.98
C SER A 102 11.53 -7.25 -3.92
N ARG A 103 11.81 -7.29 -5.24
CA ARG A 103 10.76 -7.42 -6.27
C ARG A 103 9.95 -8.72 -6.12
N PHE A 104 10.50 -9.74 -5.45
CA PHE A 104 9.81 -11.01 -5.23
C PHE A 104 8.73 -10.95 -4.14
N ASP A 105 8.67 -9.82 -3.43
CA ASP A 105 7.71 -9.59 -2.35
C ASP A 105 6.40 -9.00 -2.89
N VAL A 106 6.37 -8.68 -4.19
CA VAL A 106 5.25 -8.02 -4.89
C VAL A 106 4.71 -8.99 -5.95
N LYS A 107 3.81 -9.88 -5.53
CA LYS A 107 3.06 -10.75 -6.44
C LYS A 107 1.61 -10.34 -6.50
N GLN A 108 1.08 -10.24 -7.72
CA GLN A 108 -0.33 -9.94 -7.94
C GLN A 108 -1.21 -11.07 -7.46
N GLY A 109 -2.33 -10.69 -6.83
CA GLY A 109 -3.41 -11.59 -6.48
C GLY A 109 -4.60 -11.44 -7.43
N GLU A 110 -5.80 -11.56 -6.89
CA GLU A 110 -7.05 -11.62 -7.67
C GLU A 110 -7.63 -10.25 -8.08
N ILE A 111 -6.91 -9.16 -7.82
CA ILE A 111 -7.33 -7.80 -8.19
C ILE A 111 -6.51 -7.29 -9.37
N GLY A 112 -7.19 -6.58 -10.28
CA GLY A 112 -6.62 -5.95 -11.46
C GLY A 112 -5.92 -4.64 -11.13
N ASP A 113 -4.99 -4.65 -10.17
CA ASP A 113 -4.20 -3.51 -9.73
C ASP A 113 -2.71 -3.65 -10.10
N CYS A 114 -2.41 -4.39 -11.18
CA CYS A 114 -1.06 -4.58 -11.72
C CYS A 114 -0.26 -3.27 -11.84
N TRP A 115 -0.93 -2.17 -12.17
CA TRP A 115 -0.37 -0.82 -12.21
C TRP A 115 0.25 -0.37 -10.87
N PHE A 116 -0.42 -0.65 -9.75
CA PHE A 116 0.07 -0.34 -8.41
C PHE A 116 1.26 -1.23 -8.07
N LEU A 117 1.19 -2.53 -8.38
CA LEU A 117 2.28 -3.47 -8.16
C LEU A 117 3.54 -3.12 -8.96
N ALA A 118 3.39 -2.71 -10.22
CA ALA A 118 4.51 -2.29 -11.05
C ALA A 118 5.19 -1.05 -10.46
N ALA A 119 4.42 -0.10 -9.91
CA ALA A 119 4.97 1.05 -9.22
C ALA A 119 5.66 0.65 -7.90
N VAL A 120 5.08 -0.25 -7.09
CA VAL A 120 5.71 -0.74 -5.84
C VAL A 120 7.00 -1.50 -6.14
N SER A 121 7.01 -2.33 -7.19
CA SER A 121 8.20 -3.03 -7.66
C SER A 121 9.30 -2.03 -8.10
N SER A 122 8.93 -0.96 -8.79
CA SER A 122 9.86 0.11 -9.18
C SER A 122 10.36 0.91 -7.97
N LEU A 123 9.53 1.11 -6.96
CA LEU A 123 9.90 1.78 -5.71
C LEU A 123 10.88 0.91 -4.89
N SER A 124 10.67 -0.42 -4.89
CA SER A 124 11.44 -1.38 -4.08
C SER A 124 12.94 -1.37 -4.35
N ILE A 125 13.37 -0.96 -5.55
CA ILE A 125 14.78 -0.87 -5.93
C ILE A 125 15.47 0.41 -5.43
N HIS A 126 14.74 1.32 -4.79
CA HIS A 126 15.25 2.60 -4.26
C HIS A 126 14.98 2.73 -2.75
N PRO A 127 15.87 2.21 -1.87
CA PRO A 127 15.63 2.13 -0.43
C PRO A 127 15.25 3.44 0.25
N GLU A 128 15.85 4.57 -0.17
CA GLU A 128 15.57 5.89 0.42
C GLU A 128 14.15 6.38 0.09
N LEU A 129 13.67 6.15 -1.14
CA LEU A 129 12.30 6.49 -1.53
C LEU A 129 11.31 5.54 -0.88
N LEU A 130 11.66 4.25 -0.84
CA LEU A 130 10.84 3.23 -0.20
C LEU A 130 10.63 3.51 1.28
N GLU A 131 11.67 3.95 2.01
CA GLU A 131 11.57 4.36 3.42
C GLU A 131 10.60 5.54 3.62
N GLN A 132 10.38 6.38 2.60
CA GLN A 132 9.36 7.43 2.67
C GLN A 132 7.94 6.86 2.61
N VAL A 133 7.71 5.67 2.03
CA VAL A 133 6.37 5.08 1.82
C VAL A 133 6.09 3.93 2.78
N VAL A 134 7.10 3.10 3.04
CA VAL A 134 7.11 1.92 3.92
C VAL A 134 8.16 2.16 5.02
N PRO A 135 7.82 2.94 6.07
CA PRO A 135 8.77 3.27 7.11
C PRO A 135 9.26 2.03 7.88
N SER A 136 10.57 1.94 8.06
CA SER A 136 11.20 0.90 8.88
C SER A 136 10.84 1.01 10.37
N GLY A 137 10.98 -0.11 11.08
CA GLY A 137 10.73 -0.19 12.53
C GLY A 137 9.43 -0.90 12.92
N GLN A 138 8.59 -1.21 11.94
CA GLN A 138 7.35 -1.93 12.17
C GLN A 138 7.61 -3.44 12.28
N SER A 139 6.92 -4.12 13.19
CA SER A 139 7.15 -5.55 13.44
C SER A 139 5.89 -6.24 13.96
N PHE A 140 5.82 -7.55 13.72
CA PHE A 140 4.85 -8.44 14.37
C PHE A 140 5.34 -8.97 15.73
N SER A 141 6.59 -8.69 16.10
CA SER A 141 7.15 -9.19 17.35
C SER A 141 6.41 -8.64 18.56
N LYS A 142 5.83 -9.57 19.34
CA LYS A 142 5.19 -9.28 20.63
C LYS A 142 6.20 -8.96 21.74
N ASN A 143 7.48 -9.24 21.50
CA ASN A 143 8.55 -9.14 22.49
C ASN A 143 9.20 -7.74 22.54
N VAL A 144 8.87 -6.87 21.59
CA VAL A 144 9.28 -5.46 21.64
C VAL A 144 8.42 -4.76 22.68
N SER A 145 8.98 -4.53 23.88
CA SER A 145 8.24 -3.91 24.98
C SER A 145 8.38 -2.39 25.02
N THR A 146 9.51 -1.87 24.54
CA THR A 146 9.87 -0.44 24.57
C THR A 146 9.73 0.18 23.19
N ILE A 147 9.15 1.37 23.13
CA ILE A 147 9.28 2.26 21.98
C ILE A 147 10.69 2.83 22.09
N ASP A 148 11.63 2.35 21.28
CA ASP A 148 12.81 3.14 20.95
C ASP A 148 12.47 4.03 19.73
N GLU A 149 13.30 5.03 19.43
CA GLU A 149 13.00 5.98 18.33
C GLU A 149 12.83 5.31 16.95
N LYS A 150 13.17 4.02 16.82
CA LYS A 150 13.26 3.32 15.55
C LYS A 150 12.37 2.11 15.43
N THR A 151 11.76 1.60 16.50
CA THR A 151 10.94 0.39 16.48
C THR A 151 9.62 0.59 17.19
N PHE A 152 8.57 0.01 16.61
CA PHE A 152 7.21 0.11 17.11
C PHE A 152 6.74 -1.25 17.63
N PRO A 153 6.32 -1.33 18.91
CA PRO A 153 5.82 -2.55 19.50
C PRO A 153 4.52 -3.00 18.83
N TYR A 154 4.37 -4.31 18.62
CA TYR A 154 3.19 -4.86 17.96
C TYR A 154 1.91 -4.59 18.77
N CYS A 155 0.94 -3.95 18.11
CA CYS A 155 -0.42 -3.76 18.61
C CYS A 155 -1.48 -3.94 17.50
N GLY A 156 -1.12 -4.66 16.43
CA GLY A 156 -1.99 -4.89 15.27
C GLY A 156 -2.14 -3.67 14.35
N MET A 157 -1.29 -2.63 14.51
CA MET A 157 -1.25 -1.42 13.68
C MET A 157 -0.03 -1.43 12.77
N PHE A 158 -0.23 -1.04 11.52
CA PHE A 158 0.83 -0.74 10.56
C PHE A 158 0.55 0.60 9.88
N TRP A 159 1.60 1.25 9.42
CA TRP A 159 1.58 2.62 8.93
C TRP A 159 2.40 2.76 7.65
N PHE A 160 1.83 3.50 6.70
CA PHE A 160 2.40 3.81 5.40
C PHE A 160 2.18 5.28 5.07
N ARG A 161 2.98 5.81 4.15
CA ARG A 161 2.85 7.21 3.72
C ARG A 161 2.66 7.29 2.22
N PHE A 162 1.80 8.20 1.80
CA PHE A 162 1.58 8.50 0.39
C PHE A 162 1.59 10.01 0.20
N TRP A 163 2.00 10.46 -0.97
CA TRP A 163 1.85 11.83 -1.41
C TRP A 163 0.48 12.02 -2.02
N ARG A 164 -0.32 12.97 -1.53
CA ARG A 164 -1.64 13.26 -2.07
C ARG A 164 -1.84 14.76 -2.19
N PHE A 165 -2.09 15.21 -3.42
CA PHE A 165 -2.47 16.59 -3.74
C PHE A 165 -1.52 17.65 -3.15
N GLY A 166 -0.21 17.38 -3.19
CA GLY A 166 0.81 18.32 -2.75
C GLY A 166 1.28 18.13 -1.30
N GLU A 167 0.80 17.10 -0.59
CA GLU A 167 1.12 16.88 0.82
C GLU A 167 1.37 15.39 1.11
N TRP A 168 2.25 15.10 2.07
CA TRP A 168 2.38 13.74 2.60
C TRP A 168 1.24 13.43 3.56
N VAL A 169 0.65 12.25 3.37
CA VAL A 169 -0.39 11.70 4.24
C VAL A 169 0.01 10.34 4.76
N ASP A 170 -0.28 10.12 6.03
CA ASP A 170 -0.05 8.89 6.78
C ASP A 170 -1.34 8.08 6.85
N VAL A 171 -1.22 6.78 6.59
CA VAL A 171 -2.33 5.83 6.59
C VAL A 171 -1.99 4.71 7.56
N ILE A 172 -2.79 4.59 8.62
CA ILE A 172 -2.74 3.44 9.53
C ILE A 172 -3.76 2.40 9.06
N VAL A 173 -3.38 1.13 9.06
CA VAL A 173 -4.28 -0.01 8.88
C VAL A 173 -4.10 -1.01 10.01
N ASP A 174 -5.16 -1.76 10.32
CA ASP A 174 -4.96 -3.01 11.06
C ASP A 174 -4.36 -4.11 10.17
N ASP A 175 -3.85 -5.17 10.79
CA ASP A 175 -3.20 -6.28 10.07
C ASP A 175 -4.14 -7.43 9.65
N ARG A 176 -5.46 -7.26 9.70
CA ARG A 176 -6.39 -8.28 9.15
C ARG A 176 -6.38 -8.22 7.63
N LEU A 177 -5.96 -9.29 6.96
CA LEU A 177 -5.86 -9.35 5.50
C LEU A 177 -6.89 -10.33 4.91
N PRO A 178 -7.42 -10.08 3.70
CA PRO A 178 -8.30 -11.01 3.00
C PRO A 178 -7.58 -12.30 2.65
N THR A 179 -8.16 -13.43 3.06
CA THR A 179 -7.62 -14.76 2.80
C THR A 179 -8.67 -15.70 2.25
N ARG A 180 -8.21 -16.71 1.52
CA ARG A 180 -9.01 -17.85 1.08
C ARG A 180 -8.20 -19.12 1.29
N ASN A 181 -8.80 -20.09 1.97
CA ASN A 181 -8.14 -21.36 2.32
C ASN A 181 -6.77 -21.16 3.02
N GLY A 182 -6.69 -20.16 3.92
CA GLY A 182 -5.48 -19.86 4.69
C GLY A 182 -4.33 -19.21 3.91
N SER A 183 -4.56 -18.73 2.68
CA SER A 183 -3.58 -17.97 1.89
C SER A 183 -4.12 -16.57 1.56
N LEU A 184 -3.22 -15.58 1.46
CA LEU A 184 -3.55 -14.24 0.99
C LEU A 184 -4.12 -14.29 -0.43
N VAL A 185 -5.13 -13.46 -0.70
CA VAL A 185 -5.85 -13.42 -1.98
C VAL A 185 -5.33 -12.32 -2.91
N PHE A 186 -4.88 -11.20 -2.34
CA PHE A 186 -4.39 -10.03 -3.06
C PHE A 186 -2.86 -9.99 -3.07
N MET A 187 -2.25 -8.80 -3.07
CA MET A 187 -0.80 -8.67 -3.11
C MET A 187 -0.15 -9.45 -1.96
N HIS A 188 0.89 -10.23 -2.28
CA HIS A 188 1.64 -10.99 -1.29
C HIS A 188 3.08 -11.26 -1.72
N SER A 189 3.93 -11.59 -0.74
CA SER A 189 5.30 -12.01 -1.01
C SER A 189 5.39 -13.46 -1.45
N SER A 190 6.44 -13.79 -2.19
CA SER A 190 6.85 -15.18 -2.43
C SER A 190 7.13 -15.91 -1.11
N ASN A 191 7.57 -15.18 -0.09
CA ASN A 191 7.74 -15.71 1.25
C ASN A 191 6.42 -15.57 2.03
N ARG A 192 5.84 -16.71 2.43
CA ARG A 192 4.57 -16.76 3.17
C ARG A 192 4.62 -16.12 4.55
N ASN A 193 5.82 -15.80 5.04
CA ASN A 193 6.05 -15.16 6.33
C ASN A 193 6.22 -13.64 6.22
N GLU A 194 6.21 -13.05 5.03
CA GLU A 194 6.42 -11.62 4.82
C GLU A 194 5.14 -10.89 4.38
N PHE A 195 4.85 -9.73 4.98
CA PHE A 195 3.54 -9.09 4.88
C PHE A 195 3.54 -7.59 4.55
N TRP A 196 4.70 -6.92 4.42
CA TRP A 196 4.73 -5.47 4.16
C TRP A 196 3.96 -5.07 2.89
N SER A 197 4.08 -5.84 1.82
CA SER A 197 3.46 -5.54 0.53
C SER A 197 1.94 -5.68 0.57
N ALA A 198 1.44 -6.75 1.20
CA ALA A 198 0.01 -6.96 1.44
C ALA A 198 -0.60 -5.84 2.30
N LEU A 199 0.13 -5.39 3.33
CA LEU A 199 -0.31 -4.30 4.20
C LEU A 199 -0.25 -2.93 3.50
N LEU A 200 0.75 -2.72 2.63
CA LEU A 200 0.87 -1.51 1.79
C LEU A 200 -0.30 -1.39 0.83
N GLU A 201 -0.64 -2.49 0.13
CA GLU A 201 -1.83 -2.58 -0.74
C GLU A 201 -3.10 -2.26 0.05
N LYS A 202 -3.27 -2.86 1.24
CA LYS A 202 -4.41 -2.55 2.12
C LYS A 202 -4.49 -1.07 2.49
N ALA A 203 -3.36 -0.44 2.82
CA ALA A 203 -3.32 0.96 3.18
C ALA A 203 -3.70 1.86 1.99
N TYR A 204 -3.23 1.52 0.79
CA TYR A 204 -3.64 2.22 -0.42
C TYR A 204 -5.13 2.02 -0.72
N ALA A 205 -5.63 0.78 -0.62
CA ALA A 205 -7.05 0.44 -0.75
C ALA A 205 -7.92 1.22 0.25
N LYS A 206 -7.48 1.39 1.50
CA LYS A 206 -8.15 2.24 2.49
C LYS A 206 -8.23 3.69 2.04
N MET A 207 -7.12 4.23 1.53
CA MET A 207 -7.02 5.62 1.09
C MET A 207 -7.97 5.91 -0.07
N VAL A 208 -7.98 5.04 -1.10
CA VAL A 208 -8.88 5.18 -2.26
C VAL A 208 -10.30 4.66 -1.99
N GLY A 209 -10.44 3.86 -0.92
CA GLY A 209 -11.67 3.56 -0.19
C GLY A 209 -12.23 2.14 -0.30
N SER A 210 -11.65 1.27 -1.14
CA SER A 210 -11.87 -0.19 -1.17
C SER A 210 -10.84 -0.84 -2.10
N TYR A 211 -10.61 -2.14 -1.97
CA TYR A 211 -9.71 -2.84 -2.89
C TYR A 211 -10.23 -2.83 -4.35
N GLU A 212 -11.54 -2.95 -4.56
CA GLU A 212 -12.15 -2.83 -5.90
C GLU A 212 -11.86 -1.48 -6.56
N ALA A 213 -11.71 -0.40 -5.77
CA ALA A 213 -11.41 0.92 -6.31
C ALA A 213 -9.99 1.03 -6.89
N MET A 214 -9.13 0.03 -6.65
CA MET A 214 -7.80 -0.08 -7.25
C MET A 214 -7.81 -0.77 -8.61
N ARG A 215 -8.95 -1.28 -9.09
CA ARG A 215 -9.03 -1.93 -10.41
C ARG A 215 -8.85 -0.92 -11.53
N GLY A 216 -7.93 -1.20 -12.46
CA GLY A 216 -7.79 -0.44 -13.71
C GLY A 216 -7.25 0.98 -13.55
N GLY A 217 -6.30 1.20 -12.63
CA GLY A 217 -5.60 2.47 -12.46
C GLY A 217 -4.38 2.64 -13.37
N ASN A 218 -3.67 3.76 -13.21
CA ASN A 218 -2.50 4.10 -14.01
C ASN A 218 -1.22 4.08 -13.15
N THR A 219 -0.19 3.36 -13.61
CA THR A 219 1.10 3.22 -12.91
C THR A 219 1.75 4.56 -12.59
N ALA A 220 1.55 5.57 -13.46
CA ALA A 220 2.02 6.93 -13.23
C ALA A 220 1.43 7.53 -11.94
N GLU A 221 0.13 7.35 -11.69
CA GLU A 221 -0.54 7.87 -10.50
C GLU A 221 0.05 7.26 -9.21
N ALA A 222 0.33 5.95 -9.21
CA ALA A 222 1.00 5.32 -8.07
C ALA A 222 2.43 5.86 -7.87
N MET A 223 3.18 6.09 -8.95
CA MET A 223 4.52 6.67 -8.85
C MET A 223 4.50 8.10 -8.28
N GLU A 224 3.51 8.91 -8.64
CA GLU A 224 3.28 10.23 -8.05
C GLU A 224 2.91 10.11 -6.57
N ASP A 225 1.99 9.20 -6.24
CA ASP A 225 1.57 8.94 -4.87
C ASP A 225 2.70 8.38 -3.99
N PHE A 226 3.73 7.76 -4.56
CA PHE A 226 4.89 7.26 -3.79
C PHE A 226 6.00 8.29 -3.62
N THR A 227 6.09 9.28 -4.51
CA THR A 227 7.29 10.14 -4.59
C THR A 227 7.01 11.62 -4.45
N GLY A 228 5.79 12.06 -4.74
CA GLY A 228 5.47 13.46 -4.99
C GLY A 228 6.17 14.06 -6.20
N GLY A 229 6.78 13.23 -7.05
CA GLY A 229 7.42 13.63 -8.29
C GLY A 229 6.42 13.90 -9.41
N LEU A 230 6.96 14.26 -10.58
CA LEU A 230 6.19 14.41 -11.81
C LEU A 230 6.42 13.19 -12.71
N THR A 231 5.36 12.70 -13.34
CA THR A 231 5.45 11.62 -14.32
C THR A 231 5.42 12.14 -15.75
N GLU A 232 6.18 11.47 -16.61
CA GLU A 232 6.18 11.69 -18.05
C GLU A 232 5.78 10.39 -18.75
N LEU A 233 4.76 10.45 -19.60
CA LEU A 233 4.33 9.32 -20.42
C LEU A 233 4.98 9.42 -21.80
N VAL A 234 5.59 8.33 -22.25
CA VAL A 234 6.24 8.24 -23.57
C VAL A 234 5.57 7.13 -24.38
N GLU A 235 4.88 7.51 -25.44
CA GLU A 235 4.38 6.55 -26.43
C GLU A 235 5.57 5.94 -27.20
N LEU A 236 5.69 4.61 -27.11
CA LEU A 236 6.70 3.85 -27.84
C LEU A 236 6.25 3.64 -29.29
N GLY A 237 7.17 3.81 -30.25
CA GLY A 237 6.89 3.67 -31.68
C GLY A 237 7.52 4.79 -32.52
N PRO A 238 6.93 5.17 -33.65
CA PRO A 238 7.51 6.15 -34.57
C PRO A 238 7.76 7.55 -33.94
N ARG A 239 7.05 7.88 -32.86
CA ARG A 239 7.17 9.16 -32.14
C ARG A 239 8.11 9.13 -30.94
N SER A 240 8.75 7.99 -30.67
CA SER A 240 9.65 7.87 -29.51
C SER A 240 10.80 8.88 -29.61
N PRO A 241 11.21 9.50 -28.48
CA PRO A 241 12.36 10.38 -28.45
C PRO A 241 13.61 9.68 -29.00
N ARG A 242 14.33 10.31 -29.93
CA ARG A 242 15.55 9.73 -30.54
C ARG A 242 16.61 9.32 -29.52
N LYS A 243 16.62 9.97 -28.34
CA LYS A 243 17.56 9.70 -27.24
C LYS A 243 16.88 9.02 -26.06
N LEU A 244 15.77 8.30 -26.27
CA LEU A 244 14.98 7.68 -25.20
C LEU A 244 15.85 6.85 -24.25
N PHE A 245 16.72 5.98 -24.77
CA PHE A 245 17.60 5.17 -23.92
C PHE A 245 18.49 6.02 -23.00
N SER A 246 19.04 7.13 -23.50
CA SER A 246 19.84 8.06 -22.69
C SER A 246 19.01 8.88 -21.70
N ILE A 247 17.74 9.13 -21.99
CA ILE A 247 16.79 9.71 -21.03
C ILE A 247 16.56 8.70 -19.90
N MET A 248 16.30 7.44 -20.24
CA MET A 248 16.09 6.35 -19.27
C MET A 248 17.33 6.10 -18.41
N GLU A 249 18.54 6.09 -18.97
CA GLU A 249 19.79 5.98 -18.20
C GLU A 249 19.90 7.09 -17.14
N ARG A 250 19.59 8.33 -17.51
CA ARG A 250 19.62 9.49 -16.61
C ARG A 250 18.51 9.45 -15.57
N ALA A 251 17.32 8.96 -15.95
CA ALA A 251 16.20 8.76 -15.04
C ALA A 251 16.57 7.71 -13.98
N HIS A 252 17.08 6.56 -14.43
CA HIS A 252 17.56 5.49 -13.56
C HIS A 252 18.66 5.97 -12.60
N SER A 253 19.66 6.70 -13.10
CA SER A 253 20.76 7.22 -12.26
C SER A 253 20.32 8.26 -11.23
N ARG A 254 19.11 8.81 -11.36
CA ARG A 254 18.51 9.77 -10.41
C ARG A 254 17.35 9.16 -9.61
N CYS A 255 17.26 7.83 -9.58
CA CYS A 255 16.22 7.10 -8.85
C CYS A 255 14.79 7.42 -9.31
N SER A 256 14.60 7.82 -10.58
CA SER A 256 13.27 7.94 -11.15
C SER A 256 12.63 6.56 -11.31
N LEU A 257 11.39 6.42 -10.86
CA LEU A 257 10.61 5.21 -11.05
C LEU A 257 10.24 5.10 -12.54
N MET A 258 10.29 3.89 -13.10
CA MET A 258 9.98 3.65 -14.51
C MET A 258 9.19 2.37 -14.67
N ALA A 259 8.16 2.43 -15.50
CA ALA A 259 7.35 1.30 -15.87
C ALA A 259 6.99 1.40 -17.36
N CYS A 260 6.58 0.27 -17.93
CA CYS A 260 6.04 0.22 -19.27
C CYS A 260 4.84 -0.74 -19.30
N SER A 261 4.02 -0.60 -20.33
CA SER A 261 2.88 -1.49 -20.58
C SER A 261 2.73 -1.68 -22.07
N ILE A 262 1.94 -2.68 -22.45
CA ILE A 262 1.48 -2.86 -23.82
C ILE A 262 0.00 -2.50 -23.84
N ASP A 263 -0.40 -1.61 -24.75
CA ASP A 263 -1.80 -1.24 -24.91
C ASP A 263 -2.63 -2.48 -25.30
N ALA A 264 -3.86 -2.54 -24.78
CA ALA A 264 -4.79 -3.63 -25.01
C ALA A 264 -6.21 -3.10 -25.14
N THR A 265 -7.03 -3.70 -26.01
CA THR A 265 -8.48 -3.50 -25.95
C THR A 265 -9.05 -4.17 -24.69
N PRO A 266 -10.28 -3.84 -24.24
CA PRO A 266 -10.90 -4.48 -23.08
C PRO A 266 -10.94 -6.02 -23.15
N GLU A 267 -11.02 -6.59 -24.35
CA GLU A 267 -11.03 -8.03 -24.60
C GLU A 267 -9.63 -8.67 -24.54
N GLU A 268 -8.58 -7.87 -24.66
CA GLU A 268 -7.18 -8.29 -24.69
C GLU A 268 -6.47 -8.10 -23.34
N ILE A 269 -7.09 -7.45 -22.35
CA ILE A 269 -6.51 -7.21 -21.03
C ILE A 269 -6.11 -8.54 -20.37
N GLU A 270 -4.87 -8.60 -19.87
CA GLU A 270 -4.28 -9.77 -19.20
C GLU A 270 -4.20 -11.03 -20.09
N THR A 271 -4.23 -10.86 -21.42
CA THR A 271 -4.00 -11.96 -22.38
C THR A 271 -2.53 -12.11 -22.76
N GLU A 272 -2.12 -13.33 -23.11
CA GLU A 272 -0.75 -13.59 -23.59
C GLU A 272 -0.58 -13.01 -25.01
N GLY A 273 0.28 -12.01 -25.10
CA GLY A 273 0.73 -11.38 -26.32
C GLY A 273 2.02 -12.01 -26.88
N PRO A 274 2.68 -11.32 -27.82
CA PRO A 274 3.87 -11.84 -28.47
C PRO A 274 5.02 -12.11 -27.49
N ASN A 275 5.71 -13.24 -27.67
CA ASN A 275 6.90 -13.62 -26.91
C ASN A 275 6.67 -13.78 -25.39
N GLY A 276 5.45 -14.09 -24.96
CA GLY A 276 5.09 -14.30 -23.56
C GLY A 276 4.90 -13.02 -22.75
N LEU A 277 4.85 -11.86 -23.41
CA LEU A 277 4.45 -10.60 -22.77
C LEU A 277 2.92 -10.55 -22.62
N ILE A 278 2.43 -9.92 -21.58
CA ILE A 278 1.01 -9.82 -21.26
C ILE A 278 0.48 -8.46 -21.73
N MET A 279 -0.60 -8.49 -22.48
CA MET A 279 -1.28 -7.33 -23.02
C MET A 279 -2.05 -6.59 -21.90
N GLY A 280 -2.02 -5.26 -21.88
CA GLY A 280 -2.73 -4.46 -20.87
C GLY A 280 -2.12 -4.54 -19.46
N HIS A 281 -0.94 -5.15 -19.32
CA HIS A 281 -0.26 -5.36 -18.05
C HIS A 281 0.88 -4.36 -17.84
N ALA A 282 1.04 -3.92 -16.59
CA ALA A 282 2.11 -3.00 -16.20
C ALA A 282 3.37 -3.77 -15.77
N TYR A 283 4.51 -3.41 -16.35
CA TYR A 283 5.83 -3.96 -16.06
C TYR A 283 6.72 -2.91 -15.42
N SER A 284 7.47 -3.28 -14.38
CA SER A 284 8.51 -2.43 -13.80
C SER A 284 9.80 -2.48 -14.63
N VAL A 285 10.38 -1.31 -14.92
CA VAL A 285 11.71 -1.21 -15.53
C VAL A 285 12.72 -1.07 -14.39
N THR A 286 13.40 -2.17 -14.07
CA THR A 286 14.22 -2.29 -12.84
C THR A 286 15.71 -1.98 -13.05
N ASP A 287 16.20 -1.93 -14.28
CA ASP A 287 17.59 -1.60 -14.60
C ASP A 287 17.69 -1.08 -16.04
N VAL A 288 18.68 -0.22 -16.30
CA VAL A 288 18.99 0.33 -17.64
C VAL A 288 20.50 0.37 -17.81
N ARG A 289 21.05 -0.53 -18.66
CA ARG A 289 22.49 -0.63 -18.89
C ARG A 289 22.85 -0.81 -20.36
N LYS A 290 24.00 -0.23 -20.74
CA LYS A 290 24.69 -0.58 -21.99
C LYS A 290 25.74 -1.65 -21.71
N PHE A 291 25.70 -2.70 -22.49
CA PHE A 291 26.77 -3.69 -22.53
C PHE A 291 27.62 -3.44 -23.77
N LEU A 292 28.94 -3.36 -23.58
CA LEU A 292 29.86 -3.43 -24.72
C LEU A 292 29.95 -4.90 -25.15
N PRO A 293 29.86 -5.21 -26.45
CA PRO A 293 30.08 -6.57 -26.91
C PRO A 293 31.50 -6.99 -26.50
N HIS A 294 31.63 -8.19 -25.93
CA HIS A 294 32.95 -8.77 -25.67
C HIS A 294 33.68 -8.86 -27.02
N SER A 295 34.86 -8.25 -27.09
CA SER A 295 35.79 -8.47 -28.19
C SER A 295 36.14 -9.96 -28.21
N GLN A 296 35.64 -10.69 -29.21
CA GLN A 296 36.10 -12.04 -29.53
C GLN A 296 37.53 -11.99 -30.08
#